data_AF-A0A8T3CJC3-F1
#
_entry.id   AF-A0A8T3CJC3-F1
#
_cell.length_a   1.000
_cell.length_b   1.000
_cell.length_c   1.000
_cell.angle_alpha   90.00
_cell.angle_beta   90.00
_cell.angle_gamma   90.00
#
_symmetry.space_group_name_H-M   'P 1'
#
loop_
_entity.id
_entity.type
_entity.pdbx_description
1 polymer ?
#
loop_
_entity_poly.entity_id
_entity_poly.type
_entity_poly.pdbx_seq_one_letter_code
_entity_poly.pdbx_strand_id
1 'polypeptide(L)'
;MKEKNFLSVRFQMGHNYISEERNELFEKAKNEILDEVITLSQVTPKHWQAILQKKLWERVHTHVIENIYLPAAQTLDTGTFNTTVDIKLKQWTDKQLPRKALEVAWEALQEEFTRYVSEQKGKDQDDIFDRLKEAVKEESIKRHKWNEQAEDSLRVIQHNALEDRSISDKPQWDAAIQFMEETLHARMKDTESVIRDMVGPGWKERWTHWTSRTPDQHVHNETKKELERMLKLHEDHTAYLANDEVTTVRKNLEARGVEVDPNLIKDTWHQLYRRNFLQRAISHCNLCRRGFHYYQRDFQDSELDCHDVVLFWRIQRTLAITANTLRQQLTNTEVRRLEKNVKEVLEDFAEDSEKKGQLITGRRVQLAEDLSELSLQMKRSIAN
;
A
#
# COMPACT_ATOMS: atom_id res chain seq x y z
N MET A 1 -52.81 1.81 -47.08
CA MET A 1 -51.88 2.86 -46.59
C MET A 1 -52.09 3.23 -45.11
N LYS A 2 -53.32 3.25 -44.58
CA LYS A 2 -53.59 3.58 -43.15
C LYS A 2 -53.03 2.55 -42.14
N GLU A 3 -53.04 1.25 -42.44
CA GLU A 3 -52.54 0.21 -41.52
C GLU A 3 -51.01 0.19 -41.35
N LYS A 4 -50.25 0.46 -42.42
CA LYS A 4 -48.77 0.55 -42.34
C LYS A 4 -48.32 1.72 -41.44
N ASN A 5 -49.01 2.86 -41.50
CA ASN A 5 -48.76 3.98 -40.58
C ASN A 5 -49.17 3.63 -39.15
N PHE A 6 -50.26 2.89 -38.95
CA PHE A 6 -50.72 2.50 -37.62
C PHE A 6 -49.76 1.52 -36.91
N LEU A 7 -49.21 0.56 -37.67
CA LEU A 7 -48.18 -0.37 -37.19
C LEU A 7 -46.85 0.33 -36.90
N SER A 8 -46.43 1.30 -37.73
CA SER A 8 -45.24 2.12 -37.49
C SER A 8 -45.37 2.95 -36.21
N VAL A 9 -46.52 3.59 -36.00
CA VAL A 9 -46.79 4.40 -34.80
C VAL A 9 -46.83 3.52 -33.54
N ARG A 10 -47.43 2.32 -33.61
CA ARG A 10 -47.43 1.38 -32.48
C ARG A 10 -46.05 0.81 -32.18
N PHE A 11 -45.22 0.58 -33.20
CA PHE A 11 -43.83 0.14 -33.02
C PHE A 11 -42.99 1.20 -32.33
N GLN A 12 -43.14 2.48 -32.73
CA GLN A 12 -42.53 3.61 -32.02
C GLN A 12 -43.05 3.74 -30.58
N MET A 13 -44.34 3.52 -30.32
CA MET A 13 -44.87 3.57 -28.95
C MET A 13 -44.31 2.46 -28.04
N GLY A 14 -44.12 1.24 -28.55
CA GLY A 14 -43.51 0.15 -27.77
C GLY A 14 -42.03 0.40 -27.46
N HIS A 15 -41.27 0.90 -28.44
CA HIS A 15 -39.88 1.31 -28.23
C HIS A 15 -39.74 2.47 -27.25
N ASN A 16 -40.66 3.44 -27.31
CA ASN A 16 -40.69 4.57 -26.38
C ASN A 16 -40.97 4.12 -24.95
N TYR A 17 -41.91 3.19 -24.73
CA TYR A 17 -42.24 2.66 -23.41
C TYR A 17 -41.04 1.96 -22.73
N ILE A 18 -40.32 1.10 -23.48
CA ILE A 18 -39.11 0.44 -22.97
C ILE A 18 -37.99 1.47 -22.70
N SER A 19 -37.89 2.52 -23.51
CA SER A 19 -36.94 3.62 -23.25
C SER A 19 -37.29 4.40 -21.97
N GLU A 20 -38.58 4.54 -21.68
CA GLU A 20 -39.12 5.28 -20.53
C GLU A 20 -38.89 4.49 -19.23
N GLU A 21 -39.17 3.18 -19.22
CA GLU A 21 -38.82 2.29 -18.09
C GLU A 21 -37.31 2.28 -17.80
N ARG A 22 -36.47 2.28 -18.84
CA ARG A 22 -35.00 2.33 -18.68
C ARG A 22 -34.51 3.67 -18.13
N ASN A 23 -35.16 4.77 -18.51
CA ASN A 23 -34.87 6.09 -17.95
C ASN A 23 -35.26 6.16 -16.47
N GLU A 24 -36.40 5.60 -16.08
CA GLU A 24 -36.81 5.52 -14.67
C GLU A 24 -35.83 4.67 -13.83
N LEU A 25 -35.40 3.51 -14.36
CA LEU A 25 -34.40 2.67 -13.72
C LEU A 25 -33.05 3.37 -13.58
N PHE A 26 -32.64 4.12 -14.60
CA PHE A 26 -31.42 4.93 -14.54
C PHE A 26 -31.50 6.03 -13.49
N GLU A 27 -32.59 6.80 -13.44
CA GLU A 27 -32.76 7.86 -12.44
C GLU A 27 -32.80 7.29 -11.01
N LYS A 28 -33.38 6.10 -10.83
CA LYS A 28 -33.32 5.39 -9.54
C LYS A 28 -31.89 5.03 -9.16
N ALA A 29 -31.14 4.42 -10.07
CA ALA A 29 -29.74 4.04 -9.84
C ALA A 29 -28.83 5.24 -9.59
N LYS A 30 -29.03 6.33 -10.34
CA LYS A 30 -28.36 7.60 -10.16
C LYS A 30 -28.54 8.14 -8.75
N ASN A 31 -29.78 8.18 -8.25
CA ASN A 31 -30.05 8.62 -6.87
C ASN A 31 -29.37 7.71 -5.83
N GLU A 32 -29.38 6.40 -6.03
CA GLU A 32 -28.71 5.44 -5.14
C GLU A 32 -27.19 5.67 -5.10
N ILE A 33 -26.55 5.84 -6.26
CA ILE A 33 -25.11 6.12 -6.36
C ILE A 33 -24.77 7.47 -5.71
N LEU A 34 -25.60 8.50 -5.91
CA LEU A 34 -25.39 9.80 -5.29
C LEU A 34 -25.51 9.73 -3.76
N ASP A 35 -26.46 8.96 -3.23
CA ASP A 35 -26.59 8.71 -1.80
C ASP A 35 -25.36 7.98 -1.24
N GLU A 36 -24.86 6.94 -1.93
CA GLU A 36 -23.62 6.24 -1.56
C GLU A 36 -22.41 7.19 -1.53
N VAL A 37 -22.29 8.10 -2.50
CA VAL A 37 -21.22 9.12 -2.51
C VAL A 37 -21.38 10.12 -1.36
N ILE A 38 -22.60 10.49 -0.98
CA ILE A 38 -22.83 11.31 0.21
C ILE A 38 -22.33 10.57 1.46
N THR A 39 -22.50 9.25 1.56
CA THR A 39 -21.94 8.48 2.70
C THR A 39 -20.42 8.51 2.76
N LEU A 40 -19.71 8.55 1.63
CA LEU A 40 -18.26 8.76 1.59
C LEU A 40 -17.85 10.10 2.22
N SER A 41 -18.66 11.16 2.05
CA SER A 41 -18.43 12.47 2.68
C SER A 41 -18.57 12.45 4.20
N GLN A 42 -19.24 11.44 4.75
CA GLN A 42 -19.46 11.26 6.19
C GLN A 42 -18.34 10.45 6.85
N VAL A 43 -17.39 9.91 6.08
CA VAL A 43 -16.23 9.19 6.63
C VAL A 43 -15.45 10.11 7.57
N THR A 44 -15.24 9.65 8.80
CA THR A 44 -14.68 10.49 9.86
C THR A 44 -13.23 10.87 9.57
N PRO A 45 -12.78 12.08 9.98
CA PRO A 45 -11.37 12.47 9.88
C PRO A 45 -10.41 11.48 10.56
N LYS A 46 -10.82 10.89 11.68
CA LYS A 46 -10.03 9.90 12.42
C LYS A 46 -9.81 8.63 11.60
N HIS A 47 -10.83 8.16 10.90
CA HIS A 47 -10.72 6.99 10.00
C HIS A 47 -9.75 7.27 8.85
N TRP A 48 -9.90 8.40 8.17
CA TRP A 48 -8.97 8.82 7.12
C TRP A 48 -7.53 8.90 7.61
N GLN A 49 -7.29 9.52 8.76
CA GLN A 49 -5.95 9.61 9.33
C GLN A 49 -5.33 8.23 9.58
N ALA A 50 -6.10 7.31 10.16
CA ALA A 50 -5.62 5.97 10.49
C ALA A 50 -5.26 5.17 9.23
N ILE A 51 -6.13 5.20 8.20
CA ILE A 51 -5.86 4.53 6.91
C ILE A 51 -4.62 5.13 6.24
N LEU A 52 -4.53 6.45 6.16
CA LEU A 52 -3.41 7.13 5.53
C LEU A 52 -2.10 6.82 6.27
N GLN A 53 -2.08 6.90 7.59
CA GLN A 53 -0.89 6.62 8.37
C GLN A 53 -0.40 5.17 8.16
N LYS A 54 -1.33 4.21 8.17
CA LYS A 54 -1.03 2.80 7.91
C LYS A 54 -0.47 2.58 6.50
N LYS A 55 -1.21 3.01 5.47
CA LYS A 55 -0.82 2.81 4.06
C LYS A 55 0.47 3.56 3.70
N LEU A 56 0.68 4.76 4.25
CA LEU A 56 1.93 5.51 4.06
C LEU A 56 3.12 4.70 4.57
N TRP A 57 3.00 4.14 5.77
CA TRP A 57 4.06 3.31 6.35
C TRP A 57 4.32 2.05 5.51
N GLU A 58 3.26 1.32 5.15
CA GLU A 58 3.35 0.14 4.26
C GLU A 58 4.03 0.49 2.93
N ARG A 59 3.80 1.69 2.37
CA ARG A 59 4.41 2.14 1.12
C ARG A 59 5.90 2.47 1.26
N VAL A 60 6.35 2.98 2.41
CA VAL A 60 7.70 3.58 2.54
C VAL A 60 8.66 2.82 3.45
N HIS A 61 8.19 1.91 4.30
CA HIS A 61 9.01 1.21 5.29
C HIS A 61 10.24 0.49 4.67
N THR A 62 10.14 -0.04 3.45
CA THR A 62 11.29 -0.64 2.73
C THR A 62 12.33 0.40 2.36
N HIS A 63 11.91 1.57 1.90
CA HIS A 63 12.85 2.63 1.59
C HIS A 63 13.57 3.12 2.84
N VAL A 64 12.83 3.31 3.94
CA VAL A 64 13.38 3.73 5.23
C VAL A 64 14.48 2.80 5.72
N ILE A 65 14.24 1.49 5.71
CA ILE A 65 15.23 0.54 6.22
C ILE A 65 16.40 0.37 5.24
N GLU A 66 16.13 0.10 3.97
CA GLU A 66 17.18 -0.27 3.01
C GLU A 66 18.02 0.91 2.52
N ASN A 67 17.42 2.11 2.41
CA ASN A 67 18.05 3.25 1.73
C ASN A 67 18.43 4.39 2.67
N ILE A 68 17.88 4.42 3.88
CA ILE A 68 18.17 5.45 4.89
C ILE A 68 18.91 4.82 6.06
N TYR A 69 18.27 3.89 6.78
CA TYR A 69 18.78 3.39 8.04
C TYR A 69 20.00 2.48 7.87
N LEU A 70 19.89 1.40 7.08
CA LEU A 70 20.97 0.42 6.93
C LEU A 70 22.27 1.06 6.40
N PRO A 71 22.27 1.94 5.36
CA PRO A 71 23.49 2.60 4.92
C PRO A 71 24.06 3.57 5.94
N ALA A 72 23.22 4.27 6.71
CA ALA A 72 23.69 5.18 7.76
C ALA A 72 24.31 4.40 8.92
N ALA A 73 23.70 3.30 9.35
CA ALA A 73 24.18 2.50 10.47
C ALA A 73 25.48 1.73 10.17
N GLN A 74 25.96 1.76 8.93
CA GLN A 74 27.27 1.21 8.52
C GLN A 74 28.42 2.20 8.65
N THR A 75 28.15 3.44 9.06
CA THR A 75 29.20 4.46 9.23
C THR A 75 30.01 4.23 10.50
N LEU A 76 31.26 4.70 10.52
CA LEU A 76 32.23 4.43 11.58
C LEU A 76 31.98 5.23 12.87
N ASP A 77 31.29 6.36 12.77
CA ASP A 77 31.08 7.29 13.87
C ASP A 77 29.70 7.98 13.79
N THR A 78 29.30 8.54 14.92
CA THR A 78 27.99 9.17 15.15
C THR A 78 27.78 10.44 14.31
N GLY A 79 28.84 11.20 14.04
CA GLY A 79 28.79 12.39 13.20
C GLY A 79 28.53 12.03 11.74
N THR A 80 29.21 11.01 11.23
CA THR A 80 29.02 10.48 9.87
C THR A 80 27.63 9.82 9.72
N PHE A 81 27.12 9.14 10.76
CA PHE A 81 25.76 8.61 10.78
C PHE A 81 24.73 9.70 10.55
N ASN A 82 24.75 10.76 11.37
CA ASN A 82 23.79 11.85 11.31
C ASN A 82 23.85 12.58 9.95
N THR A 83 25.07 12.83 9.45
CA THR A 83 25.27 13.45 8.13
C THR A 83 24.68 12.59 7.01
N THR A 84 24.90 11.28 7.06
CA THR A 84 24.36 10.33 6.07
C THR A 84 22.83 10.30 6.12
N VAL A 85 22.26 10.22 7.33
CA VAL A 85 20.81 10.30 7.55
C VAL A 85 20.23 11.56 6.94
N ASP A 86 20.81 12.72 7.21
CA ASP A 86 20.29 14.00 6.74
C ASP A 86 20.29 14.10 5.22
N ILE A 87 21.38 13.66 4.57
CA ILE A 87 21.47 13.61 3.12
C ILE A 87 20.39 12.69 2.54
N LYS A 88 20.21 11.49 3.11
CA LYS A 88 19.24 10.51 2.62
C LYS A 88 17.80 10.96 2.83
N LEU A 89 17.49 11.52 4.00
CA LEU A 89 16.17 12.07 4.32
C LEU A 89 15.79 13.22 3.39
N LYS A 90 16.72 14.15 3.13
CA LYS A 90 16.52 15.24 2.18
C LYS A 90 16.29 14.73 0.76
N GLN A 91 17.11 13.79 0.29
CA GLN A 91 16.92 13.17 -1.03
C GLN A 91 15.57 12.46 -1.15
N TRP A 92 15.11 11.83 -0.07
CA TRP A 92 13.83 11.13 -0.03
C TRP A 92 12.64 12.10 -0.12
N THR A 93 12.67 13.21 0.62
CA THR A 93 11.61 14.24 0.55
C THR A 93 11.63 15.03 -0.74
N ASP A 94 12.80 15.28 -1.33
CA ASP A 94 12.90 16.01 -2.59
C ASP A 94 12.40 15.20 -3.79
N LYS A 95 12.50 13.87 -3.75
CA LYS A 95 12.32 13.04 -4.96
C LYS A 95 11.18 12.03 -4.90
N GLN A 96 10.80 11.55 -3.72
CA GLN A 96 9.94 10.36 -3.62
C GLN A 96 8.78 10.49 -2.65
N LEU A 97 9.02 11.01 -1.43
CA LEU A 97 8.01 10.97 -0.37
C LEU A 97 6.73 11.76 -0.72
N PRO A 98 6.78 12.99 -1.27
CA PRO A 98 5.56 13.75 -1.58
C PRO A 98 4.68 13.04 -2.59
N ARG A 99 5.28 12.56 -3.69
CA ARG A 99 4.58 11.84 -4.76
C ARG A 99 3.97 10.53 -4.24
N LYS A 100 4.75 9.72 -3.52
CA LYS A 100 4.26 8.46 -2.92
C LYS A 100 3.13 8.72 -1.92
N ALA A 101 3.18 9.83 -1.19
CA ALA A 101 2.14 10.18 -0.23
C ALA A 101 0.82 10.55 -0.92
N LEU A 102 0.88 11.26 -2.06
CA LEU A 102 -0.29 11.53 -2.90
C LEU A 102 -0.86 10.25 -3.53
N GLU A 103 0.01 9.39 -4.07
CA GLU A 103 -0.39 8.08 -4.61
C GLU A 103 -1.16 7.28 -3.55
N VAL A 104 -0.65 7.21 -2.32
CA VAL A 104 -1.33 6.53 -1.19
C VAL A 104 -2.67 7.19 -0.84
N ALA A 105 -2.74 8.51 -0.82
CA ALA A 105 -3.98 9.21 -0.53
C ALA A 105 -5.04 8.97 -1.60
N TRP A 106 -4.61 8.92 -2.86
CA TRP A 106 -5.47 8.62 -3.99
C TRP A 106 -5.98 7.18 -3.95
N GLU A 107 -5.11 6.21 -3.73
CA GLU A 107 -5.49 4.80 -3.53
C GLU A 107 -6.48 4.64 -2.37
N ALA A 108 -6.25 5.31 -1.24
CA ALA A 108 -7.15 5.26 -0.09
C ALA A 108 -8.55 5.83 -0.44
N LEU A 109 -8.61 6.94 -1.18
CA LEU A 109 -9.86 7.52 -1.64
C LEU A 109 -10.60 6.59 -2.61
N GLN A 110 -9.88 5.98 -3.56
CA GLN A 110 -10.45 5.01 -4.50
C GLN A 110 -11.01 3.77 -3.80
N GLU A 111 -10.29 3.22 -2.81
CA GLU A 111 -10.72 2.04 -2.07
C GLU A 111 -11.98 2.32 -1.26
N GLU A 112 -12.05 3.45 -0.56
CA GLU A 112 -13.22 3.84 0.22
C GLU A 112 -14.41 4.13 -0.71
N PHE A 113 -14.20 4.87 -1.80
CA PHE A 113 -15.24 5.09 -2.81
C PHE A 113 -15.75 3.77 -3.41
N THR A 114 -14.85 2.86 -3.76
CA THR A 114 -15.20 1.53 -4.26
C THR A 114 -15.98 0.74 -3.22
N ARG A 115 -15.60 0.80 -1.94
CA ARG A 115 -16.31 0.11 -0.87
C ARG A 115 -17.74 0.62 -0.74
N TYR A 116 -17.97 1.93 -0.70
CA TYR A 116 -19.31 2.48 -0.55
C TYR A 116 -20.20 2.26 -1.77
N VAL A 117 -19.64 2.33 -2.97
CA VAL A 117 -20.41 2.09 -4.21
C VAL A 117 -20.64 0.59 -4.47
N SER A 118 -19.79 -0.30 -3.94
CA SER A 118 -19.92 -1.75 -4.14
C SER A 118 -20.54 -2.48 -2.93
N GLU A 119 -20.88 -1.77 -1.84
CA GLU A 119 -21.48 -2.36 -0.64
C GLU A 119 -22.91 -2.85 -0.95
N GLN A 120 -23.04 -4.15 -1.20
CA GLN A 120 -24.33 -4.80 -1.46
C GLN A 120 -25.20 -4.80 -0.20
N LYS A 121 -26.36 -4.15 -0.28
CA LYS A 121 -27.39 -4.21 0.76
C LYS A 121 -28.22 -5.49 0.60
N GLY A 122 -27.70 -6.61 1.11
CA GLY A 122 -28.47 -7.83 1.39
C GLY A 122 -28.60 -8.86 0.25
N LYS A 123 -29.19 -10.03 0.56
CA LYS A 123 -29.24 -11.22 -0.30
C LYS A 123 -30.26 -11.19 -1.44
N ASP A 124 -31.10 -10.15 -1.54
CA ASP A 124 -32.25 -10.08 -2.45
C ASP A 124 -32.25 -8.82 -3.37
N GLN A 125 -31.14 -8.10 -3.51
CA GLN A 125 -31.07 -6.97 -4.45
C GLN A 125 -30.69 -7.42 -5.87
N ASP A 126 -31.45 -6.91 -6.85
CA ASP A 126 -31.22 -7.06 -8.29
C ASP A 126 -29.83 -6.56 -8.71
N ASP A 127 -29.13 -7.36 -9.51
CA ASP A 127 -27.84 -7.06 -10.15
C ASP A 127 -27.93 -6.03 -11.29
N ILE A 128 -29.12 -5.45 -11.49
CA ILE A 128 -29.46 -4.55 -12.62
C ILE A 128 -28.56 -3.31 -12.67
N PHE A 129 -28.05 -2.85 -11.53
CA PHE A 129 -27.26 -1.62 -11.43
C PHE A 129 -25.75 -1.85 -11.33
N ASP A 130 -25.28 -3.09 -11.21
CA ASP A 130 -23.87 -3.39 -10.95
C ASP A 130 -22.96 -2.86 -12.06
N ARG A 131 -23.36 -3.02 -13.32
CA ARG A 131 -22.62 -2.49 -14.48
C ARG A 131 -22.58 -0.97 -14.51
N LEU A 132 -23.68 -0.31 -14.15
CA LEU A 132 -23.71 1.16 -14.07
C LEU A 132 -22.81 1.64 -12.93
N LYS A 133 -22.88 1.02 -11.76
CA LYS A 133 -22.03 1.33 -10.60
C LYS A 133 -20.55 1.16 -10.94
N GLU A 134 -20.18 0.08 -11.63
CA GLU A 134 -18.82 -0.17 -12.10
C GLU A 134 -18.36 0.87 -13.13
N ALA A 135 -19.15 1.14 -14.16
CA ALA A 135 -18.81 2.13 -15.19
C ALA A 135 -18.67 3.55 -14.61
N VAL A 136 -19.56 3.94 -13.68
CA VAL A 136 -19.48 5.23 -13.01
C VAL A 136 -18.23 5.31 -12.15
N LYS A 137 -17.87 4.22 -11.44
CA LYS A 137 -16.64 4.15 -10.66
C LYS A 137 -15.40 4.37 -11.53
N GLU A 138 -15.27 3.57 -12.59
CA GLU A 138 -14.10 3.61 -13.47
C GLU A 138 -13.92 4.99 -14.11
N GLU A 139 -14.99 5.55 -14.67
CA GLU A 139 -14.93 6.83 -15.36
C GLU A 139 -14.69 8.00 -14.36
N SER A 140 -15.29 7.96 -13.16
CA SER A 140 -15.06 8.97 -12.12
C SER A 140 -13.61 8.97 -11.61
N ILE A 141 -13.04 7.77 -11.41
CA ILE A 141 -11.64 7.60 -11.01
C ILE A 141 -10.71 8.09 -12.12
N LYS A 142 -10.99 7.75 -13.38
CA LYS A 142 -10.19 8.17 -14.54
C LYS A 142 -10.18 9.68 -14.74
N ARG A 143 -11.30 10.37 -14.48
CA ARG A 143 -11.41 11.83 -14.59
C ARG A 143 -10.77 12.57 -13.42
N HIS A 144 -10.64 11.93 -12.26
CA HIS A 144 -10.12 12.58 -11.09
C HIS A 144 -8.62 12.89 -11.22
N LYS A 145 -8.28 14.14 -10.92
CA LYS A 145 -6.91 14.62 -10.82
C LYS A 145 -6.75 15.34 -9.49
N TRP A 146 -5.81 14.86 -8.70
CA TRP A 146 -5.45 15.54 -7.46
C TRP A 146 -4.92 16.95 -7.77
N ASN A 147 -5.04 17.87 -6.81
CA ASN A 147 -4.48 19.21 -6.95
C ASN A 147 -2.98 19.18 -7.32
N GLU A 148 -2.62 19.83 -8.44
CA GLU A 148 -1.24 19.88 -8.97
C GLU A 148 -0.24 20.47 -7.98
N GLN A 149 -0.67 21.39 -7.11
CA GLN A 149 0.19 22.02 -6.09
C GLN A 149 0.37 21.18 -4.83
N ALA A 150 -0.37 20.08 -4.69
CA ALA A 150 -0.34 19.28 -3.46
C ALA A 150 1.02 18.63 -3.23
N GLU A 151 1.71 18.24 -4.31
CA GLU A 151 3.02 17.58 -4.19
C GLU A 151 4.06 18.56 -3.62
N ASP A 152 4.12 19.77 -4.16
CA ASP A 152 5.05 20.81 -3.68
C ASP A 152 4.69 21.27 -2.26
N SER A 153 3.40 21.39 -1.94
CA SER A 153 2.95 21.70 -0.58
C SER A 153 3.40 20.63 0.42
N LEU A 154 3.22 19.34 0.08
CA LEU A 154 3.68 18.22 0.92
C LEU A 154 5.20 18.21 1.06
N ARG A 155 5.94 18.50 0.00
CA ARG A 155 7.40 18.59 0.01
C ARG A 155 7.90 19.56 1.07
N VAL A 156 7.35 20.78 1.10
CA VAL A 156 7.72 21.81 2.08
C VAL A 156 7.40 21.36 3.52
N ILE A 157 6.20 20.81 3.73
CA ILE A 157 5.76 20.35 5.05
C ILE A 157 6.65 19.19 5.56
N GLN A 158 6.95 18.23 4.69
CA GLN A 158 7.77 17.08 5.00
C GLN A 158 9.23 17.46 5.26
N HIS A 159 9.76 18.40 4.47
CA HIS A 159 11.10 18.93 4.67
C HIS A 159 11.24 19.56 6.05
N ASN A 160 10.35 20.50 6.38
CA ASN A 160 10.35 21.19 7.68
C ASN A 160 10.16 20.21 8.85
N ALA A 161 9.31 19.19 8.70
CA ALA A 161 9.09 18.18 9.73
C ALA A 161 10.35 17.32 10.00
N LEU A 162 11.13 17.02 8.96
CA LEU A 162 12.38 16.25 9.09
C LEU A 162 13.55 17.08 9.60
N GLU A 163 13.55 18.40 9.46
CA GLU A 163 14.65 19.25 9.97
C GLU A 163 14.73 19.27 11.50
N ASP A 164 13.61 19.08 12.18
CA ASP A 164 13.57 18.99 13.63
C ASP A 164 14.24 17.71 14.12
N ARG A 165 15.14 17.84 15.09
CA ARG A 165 15.90 16.73 15.70
C ARG A 165 15.62 16.57 17.18
N SER A 166 14.72 17.39 17.73
CA SER A 166 14.55 17.55 19.16
C SER A 166 13.33 16.76 19.68
N ILE A 167 13.61 15.72 20.45
CA ILE A 167 12.59 14.96 21.16
C ILE A 167 12.33 15.67 22.49
N SER A 168 11.17 16.32 22.61
CA SER A 168 10.91 17.23 23.72
C SER A 168 10.61 16.52 25.05
N ASP A 169 10.04 15.32 25.00
CA ASP A 169 9.52 14.62 26.16
C ASP A 169 9.70 13.09 26.10
N LYS A 170 9.65 12.47 27.29
CA LYS A 170 9.84 11.04 27.48
C LYS A 170 8.80 10.18 26.73
N PRO A 171 7.49 10.52 26.73
CA PRO A 171 6.52 9.82 25.90
C PRO A 171 6.88 9.76 24.41
N GLN A 172 7.32 10.87 23.81
CA GLN A 172 7.76 10.89 22.40
C GLN A 172 8.99 10.00 22.16
N TRP A 173 9.94 10.01 23.10
CA TRP A 173 11.10 9.12 23.07
C TRP A 173 10.69 7.65 23.09
N ASP A 174 9.82 7.27 24.02
CA ASP A 174 9.35 5.90 24.17
C ASP A 174 8.52 5.44 22.96
N ALA A 175 7.68 6.32 22.40
CA ALA A 175 6.94 6.05 21.18
C ALA A 175 7.85 5.82 19.96
N ALA A 176 8.95 6.58 19.86
CA ALA A 176 9.93 6.42 18.80
C ALA A 176 10.72 5.10 18.93
N ILE A 177 11.09 4.72 20.16
CA ILE A 177 11.73 3.43 20.43
C ILE A 177 10.78 2.28 20.09
N GLN A 178 9.53 2.36 20.53
CA GLN A 178 8.55 1.34 20.22
C GLN A 178 8.35 1.20 18.70
N PHE A 179 8.22 2.33 17.99
CA PHE A 179 8.11 2.34 16.53
C PHE A 179 9.34 1.72 15.84
N MET A 180 10.54 2.06 16.31
CA MET A 180 11.79 1.46 15.82
C MET A 180 11.82 -0.04 16.07
N GLU A 181 11.56 -0.49 17.30
CA GLU A 181 11.58 -1.89 17.72
C GLU A 181 10.57 -2.73 16.94
N GLU A 182 9.32 -2.27 16.79
CA GLU A 182 8.29 -2.93 15.98
C GLU A 182 8.72 -3.04 14.51
N THR A 183 9.31 -1.97 13.96
CA THR A 183 9.81 -1.96 12.58
C THR A 183 10.93 -2.98 12.38
N LEU A 184 11.91 -3.00 13.29
CA LEU A 184 13.06 -3.90 13.18
C LEU A 184 12.63 -5.35 13.39
N HIS A 185 11.70 -5.63 14.30
CA HIS A 185 11.14 -6.97 14.47
C HIS A 185 10.39 -7.46 13.23
N ALA A 186 9.57 -6.60 12.61
CA ALA A 186 8.89 -6.96 11.36
C ALA A 186 9.91 -7.32 10.27
N ARG A 187 10.97 -6.52 10.11
CA ARG A 187 12.06 -6.80 9.16
C ARG A 187 12.89 -8.03 9.49
N MET A 188 13.10 -8.29 10.77
CA MET A 188 13.81 -9.49 11.21
C MET A 188 13.00 -10.73 10.85
N LYS A 189 11.69 -10.70 11.08
CA LYS A 189 10.77 -11.78 10.69
C LYS A 189 10.77 -12.02 9.18
N ASP A 190 10.71 -10.98 8.37
CA ASP A 190 10.82 -11.09 6.90
C ASP A 190 12.15 -11.76 6.50
N THR A 191 13.27 -11.28 7.06
CA THR A 191 14.61 -11.78 6.78
C THR A 191 14.78 -13.24 7.22
N GLU A 192 14.25 -13.61 8.39
CA GLU A 192 14.25 -14.98 8.88
C GLU A 192 13.40 -15.91 7.99
N SER A 193 12.28 -15.43 7.46
CA SER A 193 11.48 -16.18 6.49
C SER A 193 12.29 -16.44 5.22
N VAL A 194 12.93 -15.42 4.65
CA VAL A 194 13.79 -15.57 3.46
C VAL A 194 14.92 -16.56 3.73
N ILE A 195 15.61 -16.45 4.88
CA ILE A 195 16.67 -17.40 5.26
C ILE A 195 16.13 -18.82 5.39
N ARG A 196 14.96 -19.00 6.01
CA ARG A 196 14.32 -20.31 6.18
C ARG A 196 13.99 -20.93 4.82
N ASP A 197 13.44 -20.15 3.90
CA ASP A 197 13.04 -20.63 2.58
C ASP A 197 14.27 -21.05 1.76
N MET A 198 15.40 -20.31 1.88
CA MET A 198 16.68 -20.66 1.25
C MET A 198 17.33 -21.93 1.83
N VAL A 199 17.35 -22.11 3.16
CA VAL A 199 18.10 -23.21 3.81
C VAL A 199 17.28 -24.46 4.10
N GLY A 200 15.96 -24.37 3.91
CA GLY A 200 15.02 -25.44 4.18
C GLY A 200 14.83 -25.74 5.68
N PRO A 201 14.09 -26.82 6.00
CA PRO A 201 13.62 -27.08 7.35
C PRO A 201 14.76 -27.30 8.36
N GLY A 202 14.50 -26.86 9.60
CA GLY A 202 15.37 -27.08 10.74
C GLY A 202 15.37 -28.54 11.22
N TRP A 203 16.31 -28.92 12.07
CA TRP A 203 16.40 -30.32 12.54
C TRP A 203 15.12 -30.81 13.22
N LYS A 204 14.45 -29.94 14.02
CA LYS A 204 13.19 -30.25 14.69
C LYS A 204 12.06 -30.48 13.70
N GLU A 205 11.90 -29.57 12.73
CA GLU A 205 10.84 -29.65 11.71
C GLU A 205 10.98 -30.89 10.84
N ARG A 206 12.21 -31.23 10.44
CA ARG A 206 12.48 -32.46 9.68
C ARG A 206 12.04 -33.71 10.45
N TRP A 207 12.22 -33.71 11.78
CA TRP A 207 11.84 -34.83 12.62
C TRP A 207 10.35 -34.88 12.91
N THR A 208 9.71 -33.72 13.18
CA THR A 208 8.26 -33.69 13.51
C THR A 208 7.36 -33.81 12.29
N HIS A 209 7.78 -33.29 11.12
CA HIS A 209 6.97 -33.28 9.89
C HIS A 209 7.49 -34.24 8.81
N TRP A 210 8.51 -35.05 9.12
CA TRP A 210 9.13 -36.01 8.19
C TRP A 210 9.56 -35.37 6.85
N THR A 211 10.01 -34.11 6.89
CA THR A 211 10.47 -33.38 5.71
C THR A 211 11.99 -33.46 5.57
N SER A 212 12.50 -33.51 4.34
CA SER A 212 13.93 -33.40 4.03
C SER A 212 14.27 -32.06 3.38
N ARG A 213 15.56 -31.71 3.32
CA ARG A 213 16.03 -30.57 2.52
C ARG A 213 16.21 -31.02 1.08
N THR A 214 15.98 -30.10 0.14
CA THR A 214 16.41 -30.29 -1.25
C THR A 214 17.94 -30.20 -1.35
N PRO A 215 18.55 -30.67 -2.47
CA PRO A 215 19.99 -30.48 -2.72
C PRO A 215 20.42 -29.02 -2.61
N ASP A 216 19.66 -28.10 -3.20
CA ASP A 216 19.96 -26.66 -3.15
C ASP A 216 19.89 -26.11 -1.72
N GLN A 217 18.86 -26.49 -0.95
CA GLN A 217 18.73 -26.11 0.46
C GLN A 217 19.87 -26.67 1.32
N HIS A 218 20.42 -27.84 0.95
CA HIS A 218 21.60 -28.38 1.62
C HIS A 218 22.82 -27.49 1.39
N VAL A 219 23.09 -27.10 0.14
CA VAL A 219 24.18 -26.18 -0.21
C VAL A 219 24.03 -24.86 0.55
N HIS A 220 22.86 -24.20 0.46
CA HIS A 220 22.58 -22.96 1.19
C HIS A 220 22.77 -23.10 2.71
N ASN A 221 22.35 -24.22 3.30
CA ASN A 221 22.52 -24.45 4.73
C ASN A 221 24.00 -24.63 5.12
N GLU A 222 24.82 -25.28 4.29
CA GLU A 222 26.26 -25.42 4.55
C GLU A 222 27.00 -24.09 4.35
N THR A 223 26.67 -23.33 3.30
CA THR A 223 27.17 -21.97 3.09
C THR A 223 26.80 -21.06 4.27
N LYS A 224 25.55 -21.11 4.73
CA LYS A 224 25.11 -20.37 5.91
C LYS A 224 25.95 -20.69 7.14
N LYS A 225 26.17 -21.97 7.43
CA LYS A 225 26.96 -22.39 8.60
C LYS A 225 28.39 -21.85 8.56
N GLU A 226 29.01 -21.80 7.39
CA GLU A 226 30.36 -21.26 7.21
C GLU A 226 30.37 -19.75 7.46
N LEU A 227 29.45 -19.03 6.82
CA LEU A 227 29.31 -17.58 6.97
C LEU A 227 28.92 -17.14 8.38
N GLU A 228 28.07 -17.91 9.08
CA GLU A 228 27.73 -17.67 10.48
C GLU A 228 28.94 -17.81 11.41
N ARG A 229 29.92 -18.67 11.10
CA ARG A 229 31.17 -18.74 11.87
C ARG A 229 32.02 -17.50 11.66
N MET A 230 32.15 -17.06 10.42
CA MET A 230 32.91 -15.85 10.09
C MET A 230 32.30 -14.61 10.75
N LEU A 231 30.97 -14.47 10.73
CA LEU A 231 30.27 -13.36 11.38
C LEU A 231 30.41 -13.35 12.90
N LYS A 232 30.50 -14.53 13.53
CA LYS A 232 30.78 -14.64 14.98
C LYS A 232 32.20 -14.22 15.36
N LEU A 233 33.16 -14.38 14.45
CA LEU A 233 34.55 -13.98 14.67
C LEU A 233 34.75 -12.48 14.39
N HIS A 234 33.98 -11.93 13.45
CA HIS A 234 34.03 -10.55 13.02
C HIS A 234 32.65 -9.90 13.15
N GLU A 235 32.27 -9.50 14.37
CA GLU A 235 30.94 -8.93 14.59
C GLU A 235 30.71 -7.60 13.85
N ASP A 236 31.79 -6.86 13.57
CA ASP A 236 31.76 -5.55 12.89
C ASP A 236 32.08 -5.65 11.39
N HIS A 237 31.92 -6.84 10.82
CA HIS A 237 32.09 -7.05 9.39
C HIS A 237 31.11 -6.18 8.58
N THR A 238 31.53 -5.70 7.41
CA THR A 238 30.68 -4.91 6.52
C THR A 238 29.60 -5.76 5.81
N ALA A 239 28.64 -5.10 5.17
CA ALA A 239 27.57 -5.76 4.42
C ALA A 239 28.03 -6.55 3.19
N TYR A 240 29.27 -6.36 2.73
CA TYR A 240 29.80 -6.96 1.52
C TYR A 240 31.06 -7.77 1.84
N LEU A 241 31.15 -8.97 1.25
CA LEU A 241 32.36 -9.78 1.30
C LEU A 241 33.39 -9.27 0.29
N ALA A 242 34.65 -9.22 0.70
CA ALA A 242 35.76 -9.07 -0.21
C ALA A 242 35.93 -10.33 -1.08
N ASN A 243 36.53 -10.19 -2.26
CA ASN A 243 36.62 -11.30 -3.22
C ASN A 243 37.48 -12.48 -2.71
N ASP A 244 38.48 -12.19 -1.88
CA ASP A 244 39.31 -13.17 -1.20
C ASP A 244 38.55 -13.92 -0.09
N GLU A 245 37.66 -13.24 0.64
CA GLU A 245 36.76 -13.87 1.62
C GLU A 245 35.79 -14.83 0.93
N VAL A 246 35.17 -14.40 -0.19
CA VAL A 246 34.31 -15.28 -1.00
C VAL A 246 35.09 -16.50 -1.50
N THR A 247 36.33 -16.29 -1.95
CA THR A 247 37.19 -17.40 -2.41
C THR A 247 37.53 -18.36 -1.27
N THR A 248 37.77 -17.84 -0.07
CA THR A 248 38.08 -18.63 1.12
C THR A 248 36.88 -19.48 1.56
N VAL A 249 35.70 -18.86 1.66
CA VAL A 249 34.45 -19.56 1.99
C VAL A 249 34.16 -20.67 0.97
N ARG A 250 34.33 -20.38 -0.32
CA ARG A 250 34.16 -21.37 -1.39
C ARG A 250 35.11 -22.56 -1.22
N LYS A 251 36.41 -22.31 -1.05
CA LYS A 251 37.41 -23.38 -0.86
C LYS A 251 37.14 -24.22 0.39
N ASN A 252 36.68 -23.60 1.49
CA ASN A 252 36.31 -24.32 2.70
C ASN A 252 35.11 -25.25 2.50
N LEU A 253 34.14 -24.84 1.69
CA LEU A 253 32.98 -25.65 1.33
C LEU A 253 33.35 -26.78 0.36
N GLU A 254 34.16 -26.49 -0.66
CA GLU A 254 34.69 -27.48 -1.61
C GLU A 254 35.50 -28.58 -0.89
N ALA A 255 36.32 -28.21 0.11
CA ALA A 255 37.06 -29.16 0.94
C ALA A 255 36.16 -30.11 1.76
N ARG A 256 34.89 -29.74 1.96
CA ARG A 256 33.86 -30.55 2.63
C ARG A 256 32.95 -31.28 1.63
N GLY A 257 33.27 -31.23 0.34
CA GLY A 257 32.49 -31.85 -0.73
C GLY A 257 31.24 -31.07 -1.12
N VAL A 258 31.16 -29.77 -0.82
CA VAL A 258 30.04 -28.89 -1.19
C VAL A 258 30.51 -27.91 -2.25
N GLU A 259 30.04 -28.09 -3.48
CA GLU A 259 30.27 -27.15 -4.57
C GLU A 259 29.29 -25.96 -4.46
N VAL A 260 29.79 -24.74 -4.64
CA VAL A 260 28.98 -23.53 -4.47
C VAL A 260 29.43 -22.41 -5.42
N ASP A 261 28.45 -21.69 -5.97
CA ASP A 261 28.69 -20.48 -6.77
C ASP A 261 29.10 -19.30 -5.86
N PRO A 262 30.15 -18.54 -6.19
CA PRO A 262 30.48 -17.27 -5.54
C PRO A 262 29.31 -16.30 -5.33
N ASN A 263 28.35 -16.23 -6.26
CA ASN A 263 27.16 -15.38 -6.15
C ASN A 263 26.23 -15.87 -5.03
N LEU A 264 26.03 -17.18 -4.91
CA LEU A 264 25.24 -17.77 -3.82
C LEU A 264 25.83 -17.43 -2.44
N ILE A 265 27.16 -17.43 -2.33
CA ILE A 265 27.87 -17.02 -1.10
C ILE A 265 27.54 -15.56 -0.76
N LYS A 266 27.61 -14.66 -1.75
CA LYS A 266 27.30 -13.23 -1.56
C LYS A 266 25.84 -13.02 -1.17
N ASP A 267 24.91 -13.66 -1.87
CA ASP A 267 23.47 -13.55 -1.58
C ASP A 267 23.13 -14.08 -0.18
N THR A 268 23.71 -15.22 0.20
CA THR A 268 23.55 -15.79 1.53
C THR A 268 24.16 -14.87 2.60
N TRP A 269 25.33 -14.27 2.33
CA TRP A 269 25.96 -13.30 3.23
C TRP A 269 25.07 -12.10 3.48
N HIS A 270 24.50 -11.50 2.44
CA HIS A 270 23.62 -10.34 2.56
C HIS A 270 22.45 -10.59 3.53
N GLN A 271 21.82 -11.77 3.44
CA GLN A 271 20.72 -12.12 4.34
C GLN A 271 21.18 -12.35 5.79
N LEU A 272 22.34 -13.01 5.99
CA LEU A 272 22.87 -13.27 7.32
C LEU A 272 23.37 -11.99 8.02
N TYR A 273 24.06 -11.14 7.27
CA TYR A 273 24.48 -9.83 7.73
C TYR A 273 23.26 -9.00 8.15
N ARG A 274 22.23 -8.93 7.31
CA ARG A 274 20.99 -8.22 7.61
C ARG A 274 20.32 -8.73 8.88
N ARG A 275 20.21 -10.05 9.07
CA ARG A 275 19.67 -10.64 10.29
C ARG A 275 20.47 -10.23 11.53
N ASN A 276 21.80 -10.31 11.46
CA ASN A 276 22.68 -9.94 12.56
C ASN A 276 22.61 -8.44 12.90
N PHE A 277 22.60 -7.60 11.88
CA PHE A 277 22.40 -6.16 12.01
C PHE A 277 21.09 -5.85 12.75
N LEU A 278 19.97 -6.43 12.29
CA LEU A 278 18.66 -6.21 12.91
C LEU A 278 18.62 -6.69 14.36
N GLN A 279 19.24 -7.84 14.65
CA GLN A 279 19.32 -8.37 16.02
C GLN A 279 20.13 -7.45 16.96
N ARG A 280 21.24 -6.88 16.47
CA ARG A 280 22.02 -5.87 17.21
C ARG A 280 21.20 -4.60 17.43
N ALA A 281 20.55 -4.07 16.40
CA ALA A 281 19.72 -2.86 16.48
C ALA A 281 18.53 -3.02 17.45
N ILE A 282 17.85 -4.17 17.47
CA ILE A 282 16.77 -4.48 18.43
C ILE A 282 17.33 -4.52 19.86
N SER A 283 18.50 -5.14 20.04
CA SER A 283 19.16 -5.18 21.36
C SER A 283 19.49 -3.76 21.84
N HIS A 284 19.90 -2.89 20.91
CA HIS A 284 20.19 -1.48 21.16
C HIS A 284 18.95 -0.67 21.58
N CYS A 285 17.77 -0.91 20.99
CA CYS A 285 16.51 -0.28 21.43
C CYS A 285 16.26 -0.44 22.94
N ASN A 286 16.57 -1.61 23.50
CA ASN A 286 16.40 -1.89 24.93
C ASN A 286 17.33 -1.05 25.82
N LEU A 287 18.55 -0.76 25.34
CA LEU A 287 19.49 0.13 26.02
C LEU A 287 18.97 1.57 25.98
N CYS A 288 18.53 2.04 24.80
CA CYS A 288 18.01 3.39 24.60
C CYS A 288 16.73 3.70 25.37
N ARG A 289 15.95 2.69 25.80
CA ARG A 289 14.73 2.91 26.59
C ARG A 289 14.98 3.67 27.90
N ARG A 290 16.17 3.54 28.48
CA ARG A 290 16.59 4.32 29.68
C ARG A 290 17.41 5.57 29.32
N GLY A 291 17.68 5.80 28.04
CA GLY A 291 18.59 6.81 27.52
C GLY A 291 18.07 8.25 27.49
N PHE A 292 16.77 8.48 27.68
CA PHE A 292 16.17 9.82 27.50
C PHE A 292 16.81 10.92 28.37
N HIS A 293 17.19 10.59 29.61
CA HIS A 293 17.84 11.54 30.52
C HIS A 293 19.23 11.96 30.03
N TYR A 294 19.99 11.03 29.44
CA TYR A 294 21.29 11.30 28.83
C TYR A 294 21.14 12.17 27.58
N TYR A 295 20.13 11.84 26.75
CA TYR A 295 19.77 12.62 25.56
C TYR A 295 19.45 14.10 25.90
N GLN A 296 18.61 14.36 26.91
CA GLN A 296 18.21 15.73 27.27
C GLN A 296 19.36 16.60 27.79
N ARG A 297 20.43 16.00 28.32
CA ARG A 297 21.56 16.72 28.91
C ARG A 297 22.72 16.93 27.93
N ASP A 298 22.55 16.51 26.67
CA ASP A 298 23.57 16.57 25.61
C ASP A 298 24.92 16.00 26.09
N PHE A 299 24.86 14.90 26.87
CA PHE A 299 26.04 14.28 27.46
C PHE A 299 26.79 13.49 26.38
N GLN A 300 27.75 14.14 25.72
CA GLN A 300 28.56 13.54 24.64
C GLN A 300 29.47 12.39 25.11
N ASP A 301 29.72 12.26 26.42
CA ASP A 301 30.60 11.23 27.01
C ASP A 301 29.87 9.94 27.45
N SER A 302 28.55 9.81 27.22
CA SER A 302 27.88 8.52 27.48
C SER A 302 28.12 7.57 26.31
N GLU A 303 28.70 6.39 26.56
CA GLU A 303 28.80 5.27 25.60
C GLU A 303 27.44 4.83 25.01
N LEU A 304 26.33 5.37 25.51
CA LEU A 304 24.98 5.14 25.01
C LEU A 304 24.62 6.17 23.92
N ASP A 305 24.94 5.84 22.67
CA ASP A 305 24.52 6.61 21.51
C ASP A 305 23.13 6.16 21.03
N CYS A 306 22.11 7.03 21.10
CA CYS A 306 20.75 6.71 20.66
C CYS A 306 20.30 7.52 19.42
N HIS A 307 21.22 7.86 18.50
CA HIS A 307 20.87 8.57 17.27
C HIS A 307 19.84 7.84 16.38
N ASP A 308 19.80 6.51 16.43
CA ASP A 308 18.77 5.72 15.75
C ASP A 308 17.37 6.14 16.19
N VAL A 309 17.17 6.37 17.50
CA VAL A 309 15.88 6.78 18.06
C VAL A 309 15.45 8.13 17.50
N VAL A 310 16.39 9.06 17.36
CA VAL A 310 16.13 10.38 16.77
C VAL A 310 15.73 10.25 15.30
N LEU A 311 16.41 9.39 14.53
CA LEU A 311 16.03 9.09 13.14
C LEU A 311 14.58 8.55 13.06
N PHE A 312 14.27 7.53 13.84
CA PHE A 312 12.94 6.90 13.79
C PHE A 312 11.83 7.86 14.27
N TRP A 313 12.11 8.71 15.27
CA TRP A 313 11.20 9.78 15.68
C TRP A 313 10.92 10.77 14.54
N ARG A 314 11.98 11.24 13.85
CA ARG A 314 11.86 12.19 12.72
C ARG A 314 10.96 11.62 11.63
N ILE A 315 11.17 10.35 11.28
CA ILE A 315 10.37 9.65 10.27
C ILE A 315 8.92 9.49 10.74
N GLN A 316 8.71 8.96 11.95
CA GLN A 316 7.37 8.74 12.51
C GLN A 316 6.55 10.04 12.53
N ARG A 317 7.16 11.13 13.02
CA ARG A 317 6.53 12.45 13.08
C ARG A 317 6.23 13.00 11.70
N THR A 318 7.16 12.91 10.76
CA THR A 318 6.96 13.37 9.38
C THR A 318 5.82 12.65 8.70
N LEU A 319 5.72 11.32 8.88
CA LEU A 319 4.61 10.53 8.34
C LEU A 319 3.28 10.87 9.02
N ALA A 320 3.27 11.11 10.33
CA ALA A 320 2.07 11.53 11.05
C ALA A 320 1.57 12.92 10.60
N ILE A 321 2.47 13.89 10.42
CA ILE A 321 2.14 15.21 9.88
C ILE A 321 1.63 15.09 8.45
N THR A 322 2.31 14.31 7.60
CA THR A 322 1.89 14.04 6.21
C THR A 322 0.49 13.45 6.16
N ALA A 323 0.20 12.43 6.97
CA ALA A 323 -1.12 11.80 7.04
C ALA A 323 -2.21 12.82 7.46
N ASN A 324 -1.91 13.68 8.44
CA ASN A 324 -2.85 14.71 8.86
C ASN A 324 -3.08 15.78 7.76
N THR A 325 -2.05 16.20 7.05
CA THR A 325 -2.19 17.13 5.92
C THR A 325 -3.01 16.52 4.79
N LEU A 326 -2.73 15.28 4.41
CA LEU A 326 -3.50 14.55 3.39
C LEU A 326 -4.96 14.36 3.82
N ARG A 327 -5.20 14.02 5.08
CA ARG A 327 -6.55 13.96 5.65
C ARG A 327 -7.28 15.28 5.48
N GLN A 328 -6.64 16.42 5.77
CA GLN A 328 -7.24 17.74 5.56
C GLN A 328 -7.56 18.00 4.09
N GLN A 329 -6.63 17.67 3.17
CA GLN A 329 -6.86 17.80 1.72
C GLN A 329 -8.05 16.94 1.26
N LEU A 330 -8.13 15.69 1.71
CA LEU A 330 -9.22 14.77 1.44
C LEU A 330 -10.56 15.32 1.92
N THR A 331 -10.68 15.62 3.21
CA THR A 331 -11.96 16.00 3.82
C THR A 331 -12.46 17.35 3.35
N ASN A 332 -11.55 18.30 3.09
CA ASN A 332 -11.94 19.66 2.75
C ASN A 332 -12.21 19.83 1.25
N THR A 333 -11.52 19.06 0.40
CA THR A 333 -11.50 19.32 -1.05
C THR A 333 -11.73 18.06 -1.88
N GLU A 334 -10.92 17.02 -1.71
CA GLU A 334 -10.86 15.95 -2.73
C GLU A 334 -12.07 15.03 -2.73
N VAL A 335 -12.72 14.78 -1.58
CA VAL A 335 -13.99 14.03 -1.55
C VAL A 335 -15.09 14.77 -2.31
N ARG A 336 -15.19 16.09 -2.17
CA ARG A 336 -16.17 16.92 -2.89
C ARG A 336 -15.86 17.00 -4.39
N ARG A 337 -14.58 17.02 -4.76
CA ARG A 337 -14.16 16.95 -6.16
C ARG A 337 -14.54 15.62 -6.80
N LEU A 338 -14.34 14.51 -6.08
CA LEU A 338 -14.78 13.20 -6.55
C LEU A 338 -16.30 13.14 -6.69
N GLU A 339 -17.06 13.68 -5.73
CA GLU A 339 -18.52 13.76 -5.81
C GLU A 339 -18.99 14.54 -7.05
N LYS A 340 -18.33 15.67 -7.36
CA LYS A 340 -18.60 16.44 -8.58
C LYS A 340 -18.34 15.61 -9.83
N ASN A 341 -17.23 14.87 -9.88
CA ASN A 341 -16.92 13.99 -11.01
C ASN A 341 -17.99 12.90 -11.17
N VAL A 342 -18.46 12.29 -10.09
CA VAL A 342 -19.53 11.28 -10.15
C VAL A 342 -20.82 11.87 -10.71
N LYS A 343 -21.20 13.08 -10.27
CA LYS A 343 -22.37 13.80 -10.80
C LYS A 343 -22.25 14.05 -12.30
N GLU A 344 -21.12 14.58 -12.76
CA GLU A 344 -20.86 14.84 -14.18
C GLU A 344 -20.86 13.55 -15.01
N VAL A 345 -20.27 12.46 -14.50
CA VAL A 345 -20.29 11.15 -15.18
C VAL A 345 -21.71 10.60 -15.29
N LEU A 346 -22.51 10.71 -14.23
CA LEU A 346 -23.91 10.28 -14.24
C LEU A 346 -24.75 11.14 -15.20
N GLU A 347 -24.50 12.45 -15.29
CA GLU A 347 -25.14 13.34 -16.26
C GLU A 347 -24.77 12.97 -17.70
N ASP A 348 -23.48 12.75 -18.00
CA ASP A 348 -23.03 12.30 -19.32
C ASP A 348 -23.67 10.96 -19.72
N PHE A 349 -23.79 10.03 -18.76
CA PHE A 349 -24.42 8.73 -19.01
C PHE A 349 -25.94 8.86 -19.16
N ALA A 350 -26.58 9.85 -18.51
CA ALA A 350 -28.00 10.10 -18.65
C ALA A 350 -28.38 10.57 -20.07
N GLU A 351 -27.51 11.35 -20.71
CA GLU A 351 -27.70 11.86 -22.08
C GLU A 351 -27.44 10.79 -23.15
N ASP A 352 -26.60 9.80 -22.87
CA ASP A 352 -26.24 8.73 -23.79
C ASP A 352 -27.22 7.53 -23.71
N SER A 353 -28.18 7.51 -24.64
CA SER A 353 -29.19 6.46 -24.72
C SER A 353 -28.61 5.08 -25.05
N GLU A 354 -27.48 5.02 -25.75
CA GLU A 354 -26.81 3.75 -26.07
C GLU A 354 -26.11 3.18 -24.83
N LYS A 355 -25.36 4.02 -24.10
CA LYS A 355 -24.77 3.62 -22.81
C LYS A 355 -25.81 3.19 -21.80
N LYS A 356 -26.94 3.91 -21.66
CA LYS A 356 -28.03 3.47 -20.78
C LYS A 356 -28.52 2.08 -21.14
N GLY A 357 -28.60 1.77 -22.44
CA GLY A 357 -28.95 0.44 -22.94
C GLY A 357 -27.95 -0.64 -22.55
N GLN A 358 -26.65 -0.33 -22.54
CA GLN A 358 -25.58 -1.28 -22.22
C GLN A 358 -25.37 -1.47 -20.70
N LEU A 359 -25.64 -0.42 -19.91
CA LEU A 359 -25.33 -0.37 -18.47
C LEU A 359 -26.51 -0.76 -17.58
N ILE A 360 -27.75 -0.48 -17.98
CA ILE A 360 -28.96 -0.92 -17.27
C ILE A 360 -29.38 -2.27 -17.85
N THR A 361 -28.77 -3.35 -17.36
CA THR A 361 -29.03 -4.70 -17.86
C THR A 361 -29.26 -5.65 -16.69
N GLY A 362 -30.24 -6.54 -16.81
CA GLY A 362 -30.47 -7.61 -15.85
C GLY A 362 -31.67 -8.47 -16.24
N ARG A 363 -31.88 -9.58 -15.53
CA ARG A 363 -32.88 -10.59 -15.91
C ARG A 363 -34.28 -10.01 -16.02
N ARG A 364 -34.64 -9.04 -15.16
CA ARG A 364 -35.95 -8.36 -15.20
C ARG A 364 -36.09 -7.39 -16.36
N VAL A 365 -35.02 -6.70 -16.74
CA VAL A 365 -35.00 -5.80 -17.91
C VAL A 365 -35.17 -6.63 -19.18
N GLN A 366 -34.44 -7.75 -19.29
CA GLN A 366 -34.60 -8.71 -20.38
C GLN A 366 -36.03 -9.31 -20.41
N LEU A 367 -36.56 -9.74 -19.27
CA LEU A 367 -37.93 -10.26 -19.19
C LEU A 367 -38.99 -9.22 -19.57
N ALA A 368 -38.79 -7.94 -19.22
CA ALA A 368 -39.70 -6.86 -19.60
C ALA A 368 -39.62 -6.55 -21.11
N GLU A 369 -38.42 -6.58 -21.69
CA GLU A 369 -38.19 -6.48 -23.13
C GLU A 369 -38.85 -7.66 -23.88
N ASP A 370 -38.62 -8.89 -23.43
CA ASP A 370 -39.21 -10.12 -23.97
C ASP A 370 -40.75 -10.12 -23.89
N LEU A 371 -41.32 -9.72 -22.75
CA LEU A 371 -42.77 -9.61 -22.55
C LEU A 371 -43.39 -8.55 -23.46
N SER A 372 -42.72 -7.41 -23.64
CA SER A 372 -43.16 -6.37 -24.59
C SER A 372 -43.13 -6.90 -26.02
N GLU A 373 -42.07 -7.62 -26.41
CA GLU A 373 -41.94 -8.22 -27.73
C GLU A 373 -43.00 -9.29 -27.98
N LEU A 374 -43.26 -10.16 -27.00
CA LEU A 374 -44.35 -11.15 -27.05
C LEU A 374 -45.73 -10.50 -27.14
N SER A 375 -45.99 -9.42 -26.39
CA SER A 375 -47.26 -8.69 -26.52
C SER A 375 -47.43 -8.08 -27.92
N LEU A 376 -46.33 -7.60 -28.51
CA LEU A 376 -46.28 -7.09 -29.87
C LEU A 376 -46.55 -8.19 -30.90
N GLN A 377 -45.96 -9.37 -30.72
CA GLN A 377 -46.18 -10.55 -31.57
C GLN A 377 -47.63 -11.05 -31.47
N MET A 378 -48.20 -11.18 -30.26
CA MET A 378 -49.62 -11.55 -30.09
C MET A 378 -50.55 -10.53 -30.76
N LYS A 379 -50.30 -9.22 -30.59
CA LYS A 379 -51.11 -8.17 -31.23
C LYS A 379 -51.01 -8.20 -32.77
N ARG A 380 -49.87 -8.59 -33.33
CA ARG A 380 -49.71 -8.81 -34.78
C ARG A 380 -50.49 -10.04 -35.26
N SER A 381 -50.50 -11.12 -34.47
CA SER A 381 -51.25 -12.34 -34.80
C SER A 381 -52.76 -12.20 -34.69
N ILE A 382 -53.26 -11.22 -33.92
CA ILE A 382 -54.70 -10.91 -33.80
C ILE A 382 -55.16 -9.92 -34.89
N ALA A 383 -54.22 -9.18 -35.51
CA ALA A 383 -54.49 -8.19 -36.55
C ALA A 383 -54.38 -8.74 -37.98
N ASN A 384 -53.75 -9.91 -38.15
CA ASN A 384 -53.84 -10.74 -39.35
C ASN A 384 -54.99 -11.74 -39.21
#